data_AF-A0A819T3W0-F1
#
_entry.id   AF-A0A819T3W0-F1
#
_cell.length_a   1.000
_cell.length_b   1.000
_cell.length_c   1.000
_cell.angle_alpha   90.00
_cell.angle_beta   90.00
_cell.angle_gamma   90.00
#
_symmetry.space_group_name_H-M   'P 1'
#
loop_
_entity.id
_entity.type
_entity.pdbx_description
1 polymer ?
#
loop_
_entity_poly.entity_id
_entity_poly.type
_entity_poly.pdbx_seq_one_letter_code
_entity_poly.pdbx_strand_id
1 'polypeptide(L)' 'HANVFANLFSLMLDANIPDIALERDKTVKKLLDKFRLDLDDEKAISYLKDLIDSSIAAIVPQFYDYLHNWSLAFR' A
#
# COMPACT_ATOMS: atom_id res chain seq x y z
N HIS A 1 12.36 -9.62 -9.70
CA HIS A 1 11.15 -10.02 -10.46
C HIS A 1 10.25 -8.85 -10.90
N ALA A 2 10.56 -7.59 -10.58
CA ALA A 2 9.70 -6.44 -10.90
C ALA A 2 9.36 -6.29 -12.40
N ASN A 3 10.30 -6.63 -13.29
CA ASN A 3 10.09 -6.54 -14.75
C ASN A 3 8.90 -7.41 -15.24
N VAL A 4 8.66 -8.58 -14.64
CA VAL A 4 7.53 -9.44 -15.01
C VAL A 4 6.21 -8.76 -14.66
N PHE A 5 6.14 -8.17 -13.45
CA PHE A 5 4.96 -7.41 -13.03
C PHE A 5 4.73 -6.18 -13.90
N ALA A 6 5.78 -5.42 -14.21
CA ALA A 6 5.67 -4.25 -15.09
C ALA A 6 5.17 -4.62 -16.50
N ASN A 7 5.66 -5.72 -17.06
CA ASN A 7 5.23 -6.22 -18.37
C ASN A 7 3.78 -6.71 -18.36
N LEU A 8 3.37 -7.43 -17.30
CA LEU A 8 1.99 -7.87 -17.14
C LEU A 8 1.03 -6.68 -17.03
N PHE A 9 1.36 -5.69 -16.21
CA PHE A 9 0.51 -4.49 -16.06
C PHE A 9 0.46 -3.64 -17.32
N SER A 10 1.53 -3.61 -18.12
CA SER A 10 1.53 -2.95 -19.44
C SER A 10 0.54 -3.62 -20.40
N LEU A 11 0.43 -4.96 -20.37
CA LEU A 11 -0.56 -5.70 -21.16
C LEU A 11 -1.99 -5.52 -20.62
N MET A 12 -2.15 -5.31 -19.30
CA MET A 12 -3.45 -5.11 -18.67
C MET A 12 -4.06 -3.72 -18.91
N LEU A 13 -3.32 -2.76 -19.47
CA LEU A 13 -3.84 -1.42 -19.76
C LEU A 13 -5.12 -1.50 -20.61
N ASP A 14 -5.20 -2.45 -21.54
CA ASP A 14 -6.35 -2.64 -22.43
C ASP A 14 -7.43 -3.61 -21.91
N ALA A 15 -7.26 -4.19 -20.71
CA ALA A 15 -8.12 -5.26 -20.20
C ALA A 15 -9.48 -4.79 -19.63
N ASN A 16 -9.88 -3.54 -19.86
CA ASN A 16 -11.11 -2.91 -19.35
C ASN A 16 -11.33 -3.07 -17.82
N ILE A 17 -10.24 -3.05 -17.06
CA ILE A 17 -10.28 -3.10 -15.58
C ILE A 17 -10.59 -1.68 -15.09
N PRO A 18 -11.67 -1.45 -14.31
CA PRO A 18 -12.15 -0.10 -13.97
C PRO A 18 -11.08 0.83 -13.41
N ASP A 19 -10.32 0.38 -12.40
CA ASP A 19 -9.29 1.21 -11.75
C ASP A 19 -8.11 1.52 -12.67
N ILE A 20 -7.75 0.57 -13.56
CA ILE A 20 -6.68 0.76 -14.56
C ILE A 20 -7.16 1.70 -15.66
N ALA A 21 -8.41 1.56 -16.11
CA ALA A 21 -9.01 2.39 -17.14
C ALA A 21 -9.11 3.87 -16.72
N LEU A 22 -9.28 4.13 -15.42
CA LEU A 22 -9.33 5.47 -14.86
C LEU A 22 -7.99 6.21 -14.94
N GLU A 23 -6.87 5.51 -14.75
CA GLU A 23 -5.52 6.08 -14.71
C GLU A 23 -4.50 5.24 -15.49
N ARG A 24 -4.80 4.99 -16.77
CA ARG A 24 -4.05 4.06 -17.63
C ARG A 24 -2.57 4.42 -17.74
N ASP A 25 -2.27 5.68 -17.99
CA ASP A 25 -0.90 6.21 -18.14
C ASP A 25 -0.09 6.14 -16.83
N LYS A 26 -0.78 6.15 -15.68
CA LYS A 26 -0.14 6.14 -14.36
C LYS A 26 -0.03 4.75 -13.75
N THR A 27 -0.78 3.76 -14.24
CA THR A 27 -0.88 2.44 -13.61
C THR A 27 0.49 1.76 -13.45
N VAL A 28 1.27 1.69 -14.53
CA VAL A 28 2.62 1.09 -14.50
C VAL A 28 3.58 1.92 -13.64
N LYS A 29 3.48 3.25 -13.70
CA LYS A 29 4.30 4.15 -12.88
C LYS A 29 4.03 3.96 -11.39
N LYS A 30 2.75 3.94 -10.98
CA LYS A 30 2.33 3.70 -9.59
C LYS A 30 2.80 2.35 -9.07
N LEU A 31 2.82 1.33 -9.93
CA LEU A 31 3.37 0.02 -9.59
C LEU A 31 4.87 0.14 -9.28
N LEU A 32 5.65 0.72 -10.20
CA LEU A 32 7.10 0.89 -10.03
C LEU A 32 7.46 1.76 -8.82
N ASP A 33 6.70 2.83 -8.58
CA ASP A 33 6.86 3.70 -7.40
C ASP A 33 6.65 2.93 -6.09
N LYS A 34 5.76 1.92 -6.07
CA LYS A 34 5.55 1.05 -4.89
C LYS A 34 6.64 -0.01 -4.73
N PHE A 35 7.25 -0.46 -5.83
CA PHE A 35 8.35 -1.42 -5.78
C PHE A 35 9.65 -0.83 -5.23
N ARG A 36 9.80 0.51 -5.22
CA ARG A 36 10.98 1.22 -4.68
C ARG A 36 12.31 0.66 -5.18
N LEU A 37 12.39 0.44 -6.49
CA LEU A 37 13.60 -0.06 -7.16
C LEU A 37 14.78 0.93 -7.10
N ASP A 38 14.54 2.15 -6.62
CA ASP A 38 15.53 3.18 -6.33
C ASP A 38 16.35 2.91 -5.05
N LEU A 39 15.86 2.01 -4.18
CA LEU A 39 16.48 1.71 -2.89
C LEU A 39 17.37 0.46 -2.98
N ASP A 40 18.43 0.46 -2.17
CA ASP A 40 19.16 -0.77 -1.84
C ASP A 40 18.36 -1.63 -0.84
N ASP A 41 18.76 -2.88 -0.67
CA ASP A 41 18.01 -3.86 0.12
C ASP A 41 17.78 -3.41 1.58
N GLU A 42 18.80 -2.84 2.23
CA GLU A 42 18.68 -2.35 3.61
C GLU A 42 17.68 -1.20 3.72
N LYS A 43 17.75 -0.23 2.82
CA LYS A 43 16.79 0.89 2.79
C LYS A 43 15.39 0.45 2.41
N ALA A 44 15.25 -0.53 1.52
CA ALA A 44 13.94 -1.07 1.14
C ALA A 44 13.26 -1.75 2.33
N ILE A 45 14.01 -2.51 3.14
CA ILE A 45 13.51 -3.12 4.37
C ILE A 45 13.11 -2.05 5.38
N SER A 46 13.97 -1.03 5.60
CA SER A 46 13.64 0.07 6.51
C SER A 46 12.39 0.81 6.07
N TYR A 47 12.27 1.15 4.79
CA TYR A 47 11.10 1.82 4.22
C TYR A 47 9.82 1.02 4.44
N LEU A 48 9.87 -0.29 4.21
CA LEU A 48 8.70 -1.15 4.42
C LEU A 48 8.32 -1.23 5.91
N LYS A 49 9.32 -1.27 6.80
CA LYS A 49 9.10 -1.24 8.25
C LYS A 49 8.43 0.07 8.68
N ASP A 50 8.93 1.22 8.23
CA ASP A 50 8.34 2.52 8.54
C ASP A 50 6.89 2.63 8.06
N LEU A 51 6.59 2.05 6.88
CA LEU A 51 5.22 1.98 6.36
C LEU A 51 4.30 1.13 7.26
N ILE A 52 4.80 0.01 7.78
CA ILE A 52 4.05 -0.84 8.72
C ILE A 52 3.83 -0.09 10.05
N ASP A 53 4.88 0.50 10.61
CA ASP A 53 4.83 1.19 11.90
C ASP A 53 3.86 2.39 11.83
N SER A 54 3.88 3.15 10.74
CA SER A 54 2.92 4.25 10.52
C SER A 54 1.48 3.76 10.36
N SER A 55 1.26 2.62 9.69
CA SER A 55 -0.07 2.02 9.53
C SER A 55 -0.65 1.57 10.87
N ILE A 56 0.19 0.97 11.73
CA ILE A 56 -0.20 0.57 13.09
C ILE A 56 -0.52 1.80 13.94
N ALA A 57 0.39 2.79 13.96
CA ALA A 57 0.19 4.02 14.72
C ALA A 57 -1.10 4.76 14.35
N ALA A 58 -1.53 4.71 13.09
CA ALA A 58 -2.76 5.34 12.62
C ALA A 58 -4.05 4.62 13.11
N ILE A 59 -3.98 3.32 13.40
CA ILE A 59 -5.16 2.50 13.78
C ILE A 59 -5.27 2.36 15.30
N VAL A 60 -4.16 2.40 16.02
CA VAL A 60 -4.09 2.25 17.48
C VAL A 60 -5.06 3.18 18.25
N PRO A 61 -5.18 4.50 17.95
CA PRO A 61 -6.11 5.38 18.64
C PRO A 61 -7.58 4.92 18.52
N GLN A 62 -7.99 4.53 17.31
CA GLN A 62 -9.36 4.06 17.05
C GLN A 62 -9.66 2.80 17.87
N PHE A 63 -8.71 1.87 17.95
CA PHE A 63 -8.83 0.68 18.78
C PHE A 63 -8.97 1.00 20.27
N TYR A 64 -8.16 1.94 20.79
CA TYR A 64 -8.28 2.40 22.17
C TYR A 64 -9.65 3.03 22.45
N ASP A 65 -10.17 3.84 21.55
CA ASP A 65 -11.51 4.44 21.68
C ASP A 65 -12.61 3.37 21.73
N TYR A 66 -12.52 2.32 20.91
CA TYR A 66 -13.45 1.18 20.98
C TYR A 66 -13.40 0.46 22.33
N LEU A 67 -12.20 0.17 22.85
CA LEU A 67 -12.06 -0.47 24.16
C LEU A 67 -12.54 0.43 25.30
N HIS A 68 -12.26 1.73 25.23
CA HIS A 68 -12.71 2.69 26.22
C HIS A 68 -14.23 2.76 26.29
N ASN A 69 -14.89 2.91 25.14
CA ASN A 69 -16.35 2.94 25.05
C ASN A 69 -16.99 1.63 25.52
N TRP A 70 -16.36 0.48 25.22
CA TRP A 70 -16.80 -0.82 25.72
C TRP A 70 -16.71 -0.91 27.24
N SER A 71 -15.59 -0.46 27.83
CA SER A 71 -15.43 -0.41 29.30
C SER A 71 -16.45 0.52 29.96
N LEU A 72 -16.81 1.64 29.33
CA LEU A 72 -17.84 2.54 29.84
C LEU A 72 -19.25 1.93 29.74
N ALA A 73 -19.54 1.17 28.67
CA ALA A 73 -20.84 0.52 28.48
C ALA A 73 -21.08 -0.65 29.44
N PHE A 74 -20.02 -1.29 29.96
CA PHE A 74 -20.09 -2.37 30.95
C PHE A 74 -20.02 -1.87 32.41
N ARG A 75 -19.95 -0.55 32.63
CA ARG A 75 -20.02 0.09 33.95
C ARG A 75 -21.42 0.64 34.18
#